data_AF-K0BBG4-F1
#
_entry.id   AF-K0BBG4-F1
#
_cell.length_a   1.000
_cell.length_b   1.000
_cell.length_c   1.000
_cell.angle_alpha   90.00
_cell.angle_beta   90.00
_cell.angle_gamma   90.00
#
_symmetry.space_group_name_H-M   'P 1'
#
loop_
_entity.id
_entity.type
_entity.pdbx_description
1 polymer ?
#
loop_
_entity_poly.entity_id
_entity_poly.type
_entity_poly.pdbx_seq_one_letter_code
_entity_poly.pdbx_strand_id
1 'polypeptide(L)'
;MFIKLGIIIGIVVLGGMIFSNEIYTIFPSTSAAVVDSIKNDVSNFGTQASDSVEKRIDQSVDKIVDSTNNAVTKEISETGDKITNEIIETKESSQKIISEEILNLNPIESIKNIFSDNSEPETTQSSQSETIIPNNQSPLIHETLSLSTTHKSNDEILLQYSDSSEKTQSVDVIIRTNEKEIFSGTFFTSNFETTVHDISGIPYYVDMVVEHEDYGTVTSSVFNPGDSSDSQINGIFSLK
;
A
#
# COMPACT_ATOMS: atom_id res chain seq x y z
N MET A 1 31.03 41.66 -44.71
CA MET A 1 31.15 40.22 -45.03
C MET A 1 30.48 39.47 -43.89
N PHE A 2 29.16 39.25 -44.00
CA PHE A 2 28.29 38.78 -42.93
C PHE A 2 27.91 37.32 -43.19
N ILE A 3 28.42 36.41 -42.36
CA ILE A 3 28.14 34.97 -42.46
C ILE A 3 26.89 34.65 -41.64
N LYS A 4 25.87 34.16 -42.35
CA LYS A 4 24.80 33.21 -42.00
C LYS A 4 24.19 33.27 -40.59
N LEU A 5 23.01 33.88 -40.51
CA LEU A 5 22.02 33.72 -39.45
C LEU A 5 20.95 32.71 -39.93
N GLY A 6 20.75 31.62 -39.18
CA GLY A 6 19.79 30.56 -39.47
C GLY A 6 18.35 30.95 -39.16
N ILE A 7 17.45 30.53 -40.06
CA ILE A 7 16.03 30.86 -40.29
C ILE A 7 15.10 30.74 -39.07
N ILE A 8 14.19 31.71 -38.96
CA ILE A 8 13.09 31.80 -37.99
C ILE A 8 11.74 31.89 -38.74
N ILE A 9 10.82 31.01 -38.35
CA ILE A 9 9.33 31.08 -38.30
C ILE A 9 8.51 31.17 -39.60
N GLY A 10 7.51 30.27 -39.71
CA GLY A 10 6.16 30.64 -40.18
C GLY A 10 5.41 29.60 -41.00
N ILE A 11 4.50 28.83 -40.37
CA ILE A 11 3.30 28.33 -41.06
C ILE A 11 2.09 28.84 -40.28
N VAL A 12 1.54 29.95 -40.78
CA VAL A 12 0.22 30.47 -40.41
C VAL A 12 -0.77 29.94 -41.43
N VAL A 13 -1.68 29.13 -40.91
CA VAL A 13 -3.03 28.80 -41.38
C VAL A 13 -3.70 30.02 -42.02
N LEU A 14 -4.29 29.88 -43.21
CA LEU A 14 -5.61 30.44 -43.58
C LEU A 14 -5.85 30.40 -45.10
N GLY A 15 -6.90 29.68 -45.50
CA GLY A 15 -7.86 30.17 -46.49
C GLY A 15 -7.59 29.90 -47.98
N GLY A 16 -8.48 29.08 -48.56
CA GLY A 16 -9.01 29.36 -49.90
C GLY A 16 -8.27 28.72 -51.07
N MET A 17 -8.91 27.69 -51.63
CA MET A 17 -8.98 27.36 -53.06
C MET A 17 -8.08 28.16 -54.01
N ILE A 18 -7.24 27.47 -54.79
CA ILE A 18 -7.14 27.73 -56.23
C ILE A 18 -7.17 26.39 -56.97
N PHE A 19 -8.31 26.13 -57.61
CA PHE A 19 -8.50 25.08 -58.60
C PHE A 19 -7.66 25.40 -59.85
N SER A 20 -6.95 24.40 -60.36
CA SER A 20 -6.48 24.42 -61.75
C SER A 20 -7.48 23.65 -62.62
N ASN A 21 -7.94 24.34 -63.67
CA ASN A 21 -8.73 23.78 -64.77
C ASN A 21 -8.08 22.50 -65.33
N GLU A 22 -8.94 21.57 -65.78
CA GLU A 22 -8.63 20.36 -66.57
C GLU A 22 -8.47 19.01 -65.84
N ILE A 23 -9.48 18.60 -65.07
CA ILE A 23 -9.74 17.16 -64.85
C ILE A 23 -11.16 16.80 -65.32
N TYR A 24 -11.45 17.11 -66.58
CA TYR A 24 -12.65 16.64 -67.27
C TYR A 24 -12.29 15.29 -67.91
N THR A 25 -12.46 14.15 -67.22
CA THR A 25 -12.59 12.80 -67.85
C THR A 25 -12.72 11.58 -66.91
N ILE A 26 -12.49 11.66 -65.59
CA ILE A 26 -12.28 10.42 -64.80
C ILE A 26 -13.47 10.00 -63.90
N PHE A 27 -14.62 10.69 -63.94
CA PHE A 27 -15.81 10.20 -63.24
C PHE A 27 -17.04 10.16 -64.16
N PRO A 28 -17.44 8.97 -64.66
CA PRO A 28 -18.77 8.77 -65.22
C PRO A 28 -19.81 9.09 -64.16
N SER A 29 -20.86 9.82 -64.55
CA SER A 29 -21.91 10.38 -63.70
C SER A 29 -22.89 9.34 -63.09
N THR A 30 -22.39 8.18 -62.66
CA THR A 30 -23.20 7.10 -62.07
C THR A 30 -22.54 6.53 -60.80
N SER A 31 -22.29 7.35 -59.79
CA SER A 31 -21.64 6.92 -58.52
C SER A 31 -22.51 7.02 -57.26
N ALA A 32 -23.77 7.46 -57.35
CA ALA A 32 -24.64 7.55 -56.16
C ALA A 32 -24.88 6.17 -55.50
N ALA A 33 -25.12 5.12 -56.29
CA ALA A 33 -25.43 3.79 -55.76
C ALA A 33 -24.23 3.08 -55.10
N VAL A 34 -22.99 3.35 -55.54
CA VAL A 34 -21.79 2.68 -55.00
C VAL A 34 -21.31 3.37 -53.72
N VAL A 35 -21.41 4.69 -53.63
CA VAL A 35 -21.05 5.44 -52.42
C VAL A 35 -22.06 5.17 -51.29
N ASP A 36 -23.35 5.07 -51.62
CA ASP A 36 -24.38 4.71 -50.64
C ASP A 36 -24.23 3.26 -50.14
N SER A 37 -23.86 2.30 -51.01
CA SER A 37 -23.57 0.92 -50.59
C SER A 37 -22.37 0.85 -49.65
N ILE A 38 -21.25 1.53 -49.98
CA ILE A 38 -20.06 1.54 -49.13
C ILE A 38 -20.34 2.23 -47.80
N LYS A 39 -21.11 3.33 -47.81
CA LYS A 39 -21.49 4.04 -46.58
C LYS A 39 -22.38 3.18 -45.68
N ASN A 40 -23.32 2.44 -46.27
CA ASN A 40 -24.20 1.55 -45.53
C ASN A 40 -23.46 0.32 -44.99
N ASP A 41 -22.55 -0.26 -45.77
CA ASP A 41 -21.74 -1.42 -45.35
C ASP A 41 -20.73 -1.05 -44.25
N VAL A 42 -20.12 0.14 -44.31
CA VAL A 42 -19.23 0.65 -43.25
C VAL A 42 -20.01 0.96 -41.96
N SER A 43 -21.22 1.51 -42.08
CA SER A 43 -22.09 1.75 -40.92
C SER A 43 -22.51 0.43 -40.26
N ASN A 44 -22.90 -0.57 -41.05
CA ASN A 44 -23.28 -1.89 -40.54
C ASN A 44 -22.09 -2.67 -39.97
N PHE A 45 -20.89 -2.53 -40.54
CA PHE A 45 -19.68 -3.11 -39.97
C PHE A 45 -19.31 -2.45 -38.63
N GLY A 46 -19.43 -1.12 -38.53
CA GLY A 46 -19.16 -0.39 -37.31
C GLY A 46 -20.09 -0.78 -36.16
N THR A 47 -21.40 -0.90 -36.43
CA THR A 47 -22.37 -1.36 -35.42
C THR A 47 -22.16 -2.83 -35.06
N GLN A 48 -21.98 -3.71 -36.04
CA GLN A 48 -21.77 -5.15 -35.79
C GLN A 48 -20.46 -5.44 -35.05
N ALA A 49 -19.39 -4.68 -35.33
CA ALA A 49 -18.13 -4.78 -34.61
C ALA A 49 -18.25 -4.24 -33.18
N SER A 50 -18.95 -3.12 -32.98
CA SER A 50 -19.20 -2.54 -31.65
C SER A 50 -20.04 -3.48 -30.78
N ASP A 51 -21.17 -3.97 -31.30
CA ASP A 51 -22.09 -4.85 -30.58
C ASP A 51 -21.43 -6.20 -30.22
N SER A 52 -20.53 -6.69 -31.08
CA SER A 52 -19.77 -7.94 -30.85
C SER A 52 -18.68 -7.77 -29.79
N VAL A 53 -18.06 -6.59 -29.71
CA VAL A 53 -17.08 -6.25 -28.67
C VAL A 53 -17.79 -6.06 -27.33
N GLU A 54 -18.89 -5.31 -27.29
CA GLU A 54 -19.70 -5.10 -26.08
C GLU A 54 -20.19 -6.44 -25.51
N LYS A 55 -20.79 -7.28 -26.35
CA LYS A 55 -21.25 -8.61 -25.94
C LYS A 55 -20.13 -9.54 -25.47
N ARG A 56 -18.93 -9.45 -26.06
CA ARG A 56 -17.76 -10.23 -25.59
C ARG A 56 -17.21 -9.72 -24.28
N ILE A 57 -17.28 -8.40 -24.03
CA ILE A 57 -16.85 -7.80 -22.77
C ILE A 57 -17.82 -8.21 -21.67
N ASP A 58 -19.13 -8.05 -21.85
CA ASP A 58 -20.14 -8.44 -20.86
C ASP A 58 -20.01 -9.92 -20.47
N GLN A 59 -19.91 -10.81 -21.46
CA GLN A 59 -19.74 -12.24 -21.21
C GLN A 59 -18.41 -12.59 -20.52
N SER A 60 -17.36 -11.79 -20.71
CA SER A 60 -16.07 -12.02 -20.06
C SER A 60 -16.06 -11.49 -18.63
N VAL A 61 -16.70 -10.34 -18.39
CA VAL A 61 -16.83 -9.75 -17.06
C VAL A 61 -17.68 -10.64 -16.15
N ASP A 62 -18.85 -11.09 -16.61
CA ASP A 62 -19.71 -12.01 -15.84
C ASP A 62 -18.94 -13.28 -15.44
N LYS A 63 -18.18 -13.85 -16.37
CA LYS A 63 -17.42 -15.09 -16.14
C LYS A 63 -16.23 -14.89 -15.17
N ILE A 64 -15.60 -13.71 -15.17
CA ILE A 64 -14.53 -13.36 -14.23
C ILE A 64 -15.10 -13.12 -12.83
N VAL A 65 -16.22 -12.42 -12.72
CA VAL A 65 -16.90 -12.15 -11.44
C VAL A 65 -17.37 -13.46 -10.79
N ASP A 66 -17.99 -14.35 -11.54
CA ASP A 66 -18.46 -15.64 -11.03
C ASP A 66 -17.31 -16.56 -10.61
N SER A 67 -16.22 -16.59 -11.39
CA SER A 67 -15.04 -17.42 -11.07
C SER A 67 -14.30 -16.90 -9.83
N THR A 68 -14.22 -15.58 -9.67
CA THR A 68 -13.53 -14.94 -8.54
C THR A 68 -14.34 -15.06 -7.25
N ASN A 69 -15.65 -14.81 -7.28
CA ASN A 69 -16.50 -14.91 -6.09
C ASN A 69 -16.53 -16.33 -5.52
N ASN A 70 -16.54 -17.35 -6.39
CA ASN A 70 -16.57 -18.75 -5.96
C ASN A 70 -15.22 -19.21 -5.36
N ALA A 71 -14.09 -18.76 -5.92
CA ALA A 71 -12.76 -19.05 -5.40
C ALA A 71 -12.51 -18.37 -4.04
N VAL A 72 -12.83 -17.08 -3.94
CA VAL A 72 -12.67 -16.30 -2.70
C VAL A 72 -13.56 -16.84 -1.58
N THR A 73 -14.82 -17.18 -1.86
CA THR A 73 -15.73 -17.74 -0.85
C THR A 73 -15.21 -19.08 -0.31
N LYS A 74 -14.67 -19.94 -1.19
CA LYS A 74 -14.14 -21.24 -0.79
C LYS A 74 -12.87 -21.09 0.07
N GLU A 75 -11.93 -20.24 -0.32
CA GLU A 75 -10.70 -20.02 0.44
C GLU A 75 -10.96 -19.37 1.81
N ILE A 76 -11.87 -18.39 1.88
CA ILE A 76 -12.28 -17.77 3.15
C ILE A 76 -12.97 -18.80 4.06
N SER A 77 -13.84 -19.65 3.52
CA SER A 77 -14.51 -20.69 4.31
C SER A 77 -13.52 -21.71 4.87
N GLU A 78 -12.63 -22.24 4.02
CA GLU A 78 -11.64 -23.24 4.43
C GLU A 78 -10.63 -22.68 5.45
N THR A 79 -10.20 -21.43 5.28
CA THR A 79 -9.31 -20.75 6.22
C THR A 79 -10.02 -20.40 7.52
N GLY A 80 -11.27 -19.94 7.45
CA GLY A 80 -12.10 -19.61 8.61
C GLY A 80 -12.39 -20.82 9.49
N ASP A 81 -12.73 -21.96 8.88
CA ASP A 81 -12.97 -23.22 9.60
C ASP A 81 -11.70 -23.72 10.30
N LYS A 82 -10.54 -23.62 9.64
CA LYS A 82 -9.25 -24.00 10.22
C LYS A 82 -8.89 -23.16 11.45
N ILE A 83 -9.01 -21.83 11.33
CA ILE A 83 -8.72 -20.91 12.45
C ILE A 83 -9.69 -21.17 13.61
N THR A 84 -10.97 -21.41 13.32
CA THR A 84 -11.98 -21.68 14.34
C THR A 84 -11.66 -22.95 15.13
N ASN A 85 -11.24 -24.02 14.44
CA ASN A 85 -10.85 -25.27 15.10
C ASN A 85 -9.59 -25.11 15.97
N GLU A 86 -8.54 -24.44 15.47
CA GLU A 86 -7.32 -24.18 16.24
C GLU A 86 -7.58 -23.36 17.52
N ILE A 87 -8.50 -22.39 17.46
CA ILE A 87 -8.92 -21.58 18.63
C ILE A 87 -9.67 -22.45 19.65
N ILE A 88 -10.58 -23.32 19.20
CA ILE A 88 -11.33 -24.22 20.09
C ILE A 88 -10.38 -25.17 20.81
N GLU A 89 -9.48 -25.82 20.09
CA GLU A 89 -8.49 -26.74 20.67
C GLU A 89 -7.59 -26.06 21.70
N THR A 90 -7.10 -24.84 21.39
CA THR A 90 -6.24 -24.07 22.30
C THR A 90 -6.99 -23.63 23.57
N LYS A 91 -8.27 -23.25 23.42
CA LYS A 91 -9.13 -22.88 24.55
C LYS A 91 -9.38 -24.08 25.47
N GLU A 92 -9.70 -25.25 24.90
CA GLU A 92 -9.92 -26.47 25.69
C GLU A 92 -8.65 -26.94 26.41
N SER A 93 -7.51 -26.91 25.71
CA SER A 93 -6.20 -27.21 26.31
C SER A 93 -5.87 -26.27 27.47
N SER A 94 -6.07 -24.96 27.28
CA SER A 94 -5.82 -23.94 28.31
C SER A 94 -6.74 -24.11 29.53
N GLN A 95 -8.03 -24.40 29.31
CA GLN A 95 -8.98 -24.66 30.40
C GLN A 95 -8.63 -25.92 31.18
N LYS A 96 -8.15 -26.96 30.50
CA LYS A 96 -7.67 -28.19 31.14
C LYS A 96 -6.45 -27.93 32.02
N ILE A 97 -5.43 -27.23 31.50
CA ILE A 97 -4.21 -26.89 32.25
C ILE A 97 -4.55 -26.08 33.50
N ILE A 98 -5.37 -25.02 33.37
CA ILE A 98 -5.76 -24.18 34.50
C ILE A 98 -6.55 -24.98 35.55
N SER A 99 -7.46 -25.85 35.12
CA SER A 99 -8.25 -26.68 36.04
C SER A 99 -7.37 -27.70 36.77
N GLU A 100 -6.43 -28.34 36.07
CA GLU A 100 -5.49 -29.29 36.67
C GLU A 100 -4.50 -28.61 37.62
N GLU A 101 -3.99 -27.42 37.29
CA GLU A 101 -3.10 -26.67 38.17
C GLU A 101 -3.81 -26.18 39.43
N ILE A 102 -5.02 -25.63 39.32
CA ILE A 102 -5.78 -25.14 40.49
C ILE A 102 -6.15 -26.29 41.44
N LEU A 103 -6.48 -27.48 40.91
CA LEU A 103 -6.76 -28.66 41.73
C LEU A 103 -5.52 -29.15 42.52
N ASN A 104 -4.32 -28.82 42.04
CA ASN A 104 -3.05 -29.17 42.68
C ASN A 104 -2.52 -28.08 43.63
N LEU A 105 -3.21 -26.93 43.76
CA LEU A 105 -2.85 -25.91 44.74
C LEU A 105 -3.32 -26.33 46.13
N ASN A 106 -2.36 -26.56 47.04
CA ASN A 106 -2.63 -26.67 48.47
C ASN A 106 -2.36 -25.30 49.14
N PRO A 107 -3.38 -24.43 49.28
CA PRO A 107 -3.19 -23.06 49.79
C PRO A 107 -2.65 -23.02 51.23
N ILE A 108 -2.87 -24.07 52.01
CA ILE A 108 -2.40 -24.15 53.41
C ILE A 108 -0.87 -24.33 53.46
N GLU A 109 -0.29 -25.11 52.53
CA GLU A 109 1.16 -25.31 52.43
C GLU A 109 1.88 -24.00 52.02
N SER A 110 1.30 -23.26 51.07
CA SER A 110 1.84 -21.97 50.59
C SER A 110 1.87 -20.90 51.68
N ILE A 111 0.86 -20.87 52.56
CA ILE A 111 0.79 -19.92 53.67
C ILE A 111 1.76 -20.30 54.80
N LYS A 112 2.01 -21.59 55.00
CA LYS A 112 2.92 -22.07 56.06
C LYS A 112 4.36 -21.59 55.86
N ASN A 113 4.81 -21.43 54.61
CA ASN A 113 6.12 -20.86 54.28
C ASN A 113 6.24 -19.36 54.56
N ILE A 114 5.12 -18.64 54.69
CA ILE A 114 5.10 -17.18 54.97
C ILE A 114 5.21 -16.90 56.47
N PHE A 115 4.75 -17.83 57.31
CA PHE A 115 4.63 -17.62 58.77
C PHE A 115 5.50 -18.55 59.62
N SER A 116 6.42 -19.33 59.03
CA SER A 116 7.30 -20.24 59.78
C SER A 116 8.57 -19.58 60.36
N ASP A 117 8.85 -18.32 60.04
CA ASP A 117 9.94 -17.56 60.67
C ASP A 117 9.39 -16.73 61.84
N ASN A 118 9.39 -17.33 63.03
CA ASN A 118 9.27 -16.59 64.28
C ASN A 118 10.55 -16.77 65.09
N SER A 119 11.38 -15.73 65.12
CA SER A 119 12.33 -15.46 66.21
C SER A 119 12.31 -13.97 66.54
N GLU A 120 11.61 -13.66 67.63
CA GLU A 120 11.58 -12.47 68.53
C GLU A 120 11.71 -11.02 68.00
N PRO A 121 11.06 -10.03 68.67
CA PRO A 121 11.11 -8.63 68.27
C PRO A 121 12.33 -7.93 68.89
N GLU A 122 13.41 -7.75 68.14
CA GLU A 122 14.44 -6.79 68.53
C GLU A 122 14.04 -5.37 68.12
N THR A 123 13.98 -4.51 69.14
CA THR A 123 13.81 -3.06 68.99
C THR A 123 15.20 -2.46 68.79
N THR A 124 15.56 -2.07 67.57
CA THR A 124 16.81 -1.35 67.32
C THR A 124 16.64 -0.23 66.30
N GLN A 125 17.27 0.90 66.61
CA GLN A 125 17.09 2.24 66.09
C GLN A 125 17.29 2.40 64.57
N SER A 126 16.47 3.30 64.02
CA SER A 126 16.67 4.00 62.76
C SER A 126 18.10 4.55 62.64
N SER A 127 18.81 4.10 61.60
CA SER A 127 19.92 4.84 61.01
C SER A 127 19.86 4.63 59.50
N GLN A 128 19.72 5.76 58.80
CA GLN A 128 19.65 5.84 57.35
C GLN A 128 20.87 5.20 56.70
N SER A 129 20.60 4.38 55.69
CA SER A 129 21.42 4.31 54.49
C SER A 129 20.48 3.95 53.36
N GLU A 130 19.96 4.98 52.68
CA GLU A 130 19.36 4.81 51.35
C GLU A 130 20.46 4.24 50.46
N THR A 131 20.43 2.93 50.26
CA THR A 131 21.09 2.33 49.11
C THR A 131 20.24 2.71 47.92
N ILE A 132 20.55 3.86 47.31
CA ILE A 132 20.14 4.15 45.95
C ILE A 132 20.81 3.05 45.12
N ILE A 133 20.07 2.02 44.78
CA ILE A 133 20.43 1.14 43.67
C ILE A 133 20.38 2.06 42.45
N PRO A 134 21.51 2.39 41.79
CA PRO A 134 21.40 3.02 40.49
C PRO A 134 20.69 1.99 39.62
N ASN A 135 19.45 2.27 39.22
CA ASN A 135 18.80 1.52 38.16
C ASN A 135 19.59 1.81 36.89
N ASN A 136 20.70 1.10 36.71
CA ASN A 136 21.59 1.23 35.57
C ASN A 136 21.03 0.40 34.40
N GLN A 137 19.71 0.49 34.20
CA GLN A 137 19.11 0.13 32.94
C GLN A 137 19.49 1.25 31.98
N SER A 138 20.56 1.03 31.22
CA SER A 138 20.79 1.81 30.01
C SER A 138 19.49 1.84 29.22
N PRO A 139 19.04 3.01 28.71
CA PRO A 139 17.83 3.07 27.92
C PRO A 139 17.95 2.04 26.79
N LEU A 140 16.96 1.15 26.68
CA LEU A 140 16.90 0.19 25.58
C LEU A 140 16.78 1.03 24.30
N ILE A 141 17.85 1.11 23.53
CA ILE A 141 17.82 1.79 22.23
C ILE A 141 17.13 0.81 21.30
N HIS A 142 15.88 1.09 20.98
CA HIS A 142 15.15 0.36 19.97
C HIS A 142 15.53 0.88 18.59
N GLU A 143 15.72 -0.03 17.65
CA GLU A 143 15.79 0.32 16.23
C GLU A 143 14.40 0.75 15.75
N THR A 144 14.35 1.72 14.84
CA THR A 144 13.11 2.34 14.37
C THR A 144 13.15 2.50 12.87
N LEU A 145 11.97 2.55 12.27
CA LEU A 145 11.79 2.90 10.87
C LEU A 145 10.72 3.98 10.74
N SER A 146 10.83 4.83 9.73
CA SER A 146 9.85 5.87 9.43
C SER A 146 9.75 6.11 7.93
N LEU A 147 8.53 6.34 7.45
CA LEU A 147 8.25 6.91 6.13
C LEU A 147 7.35 8.13 6.32
N SER A 148 7.73 9.26 5.75
CA SER A 148 6.96 10.49 5.83
C SER A 148 6.75 11.12 4.46
N THR A 149 5.62 11.80 4.31
CA THR A 149 5.29 12.64 3.17
C THR A 149 5.12 14.07 3.64
N THR A 150 5.91 15.00 3.10
CA THR A 150 5.79 16.43 3.40
C THR A 150 5.38 17.20 2.16
N HIS A 151 4.30 17.99 2.26
CA HIS A 151 3.88 18.82 1.14
C HIS A 151 4.84 20.01 0.94
N LYS A 152 5.39 20.19 -0.28
CA LYS A 152 6.34 21.30 -0.58
C LYS A 152 5.68 22.44 -1.35
N SER A 153 5.05 22.14 -2.48
CA SER A 153 4.42 23.12 -3.37
C SER A 153 3.26 22.46 -4.14
N ASN A 154 2.47 23.24 -4.88
CA ASN A 154 1.13 22.88 -5.37
C ASN A 154 0.95 21.52 -6.04
N ASP A 155 2.00 20.80 -6.44
CA ASP A 155 1.91 19.45 -7.01
C ASP A 155 3.08 18.53 -6.56
N GLU A 156 3.76 18.87 -5.46
CA GLU A 156 4.98 18.18 -5.01
C GLU A 156 4.87 17.74 -3.56
N ILE A 157 5.11 16.44 -3.35
CA ILE A 157 5.42 15.92 -2.02
C ILE A 157 6.87 15.46 -1.94
N LEU A 158 7.44 15.61 -0.76
CA LEU A 158 8.71 15.01 -0.38
C LEU A 158 8.44 13.70 0.34
N LEU A 159 8.93 12.58 -0.20
CA LEU A 159 9.02 11.30 0.49
C LEU A 159 10.36 11.20 1.20
N GLN A 160 10.33 10.84 2.48
CA GLN A 160 11.53 10.58 3.27
C GLN A 160 11.36 9.27 4.03
N TYR A 161 12.29 8.34 3.81
CA TYR A 161 12.39 7.08 4.53
C TYR A 161 13.68 7.03 5.34
N SER A 162 13.60 6.48 6.55
CA SER A 162 14.78 6.19 7.37
C SER A 162 14.54 4.94 8.22
N ASP A 163 15.53 4.07 8.25
CA ASP A 163 15.65 2.91 9.13
C ASP A 163 16.96 3.03 9.92
N SER A 164 16.84 3.12 11.25
CA SER A 164 17.98 3.34 12.14
C SER A 164 18.84 2.08 12.35
N SER A 165 18.38 0.91 11.92
CA SER A 165 19.17 -0.33 11.97
C SER A 165 20.22 -0.43 10.85
N GLU A 166 20.00 0.34 9.78
CA GLU A 166 20.72 0.25 8.50
C GLU A 166 20.60 -1.09 7.76
N LYS A 167 19.67 -1.98 8.15
CA LYS A 167 19.53 -3.36 7.64
C LYS A 167 18.34 -3.55 6.69
N THR A 168 17.87 -2.48 6.08
CA THR A 168 16.88 -2.55 5.01
C THR A 168 17.51 -3.19 3.77
N GLN A 169 16.91 -4.29 3.29
CA GLN A 169 17.25 -4.90 2.00
C GLN A 169 16.58 -4.16 0.85
N SER A 170 15.28 -3.88 0.99
CA SER A 170 14.52 -3.06 0.04
C SER A 170 13.30 -2.42 0.70
N VAL A 171 12.87 -1.28 0.16
CA VAL A 171 11.59 -0.66 0.47
C VAL A 171 10.81 -0.44 -0.81
N ASP A 172 9.63 -1.02 -0.90
CA ASP A 172 8.63 -0.64 -1.89
C ASP A 172 7.73 0.44 -1.31
N VAL A 173 7.62 1.57 -2.01
CA VAL A 173 6.68 2.64 -1.68
C VAL A 173 5.69 2.77 -2.82
N ILE A 174 4.41 2.66 -2.48
CA ILE A 174 3.31 2.77 -3.45
C ILE A 174 2.40 3.90 -2.99
N ILE A 175 2.15 4.86 -3.86
CA ILE A 175 1.12 5.90 -3.66
C ILE A 175 -0.02 5.61 -4.60
N ARG A 176 -1.23 5.46 -4.05
CA ARG A 176 -2.42 5.11 -4.83
C ARG A 176 -3.67 5.81 -4.33
N THR A 177 -4.61 6.05 -5.23
CA THR A 177 -6.00 6.37 -4.88
C THR A 177 -6.80 5.07 -4.78
N ASN A 178 -8.12 5.18 -4.62
CA ASN A 178 -9.03 4.04 -4.75
C ASN A 178 -9.15 3.53 -6.21
N GLU A 179 -8.67 4.31 -7.19
CA GLU A 179 -8.90 4.05 -8.62
C GLU A 179 -7.61 3.67 -9.36
N LYS A 180 -6.47 4.22 -8.95
CA LYS A 180 -5.19 4.01 -9.64
C LYS A 180 -3.99 4.14 -8.71
N GLU A 181 -2.93 3.46 -9.10
CA GLU A 181 -1.57 3.76 -8.64
C GLU A 181 -1.09 5.06 -9.30
N ILE A 182 -0.54 5.96 -8.49
CA ILE A 182 0.02 7.23 -8.95
C ILE A 182 1.56 7.16 -8.97
N PHE A 183 2.14 6.44 -8.02
CA PHE A 183 3.57 6.26 -7.91
C PHE A 183 3.88 4.87 -7.34
N SER A 184 4.95 4.25 -7.83
CA SER A 184 5.54 3.06 -7.26
C SER A 184 7.06 3.09 -7.47
N GLY A 185 7.80 2.77 -6.43
CA GLY A 185 9.25 2.72 -6.48
C GLY A 185 9.83 1.77 -5.44
N THR A 186 10.86 1.03 -5.86
CA THR A 186 11.67 0.16 -4.99
C THR A 186 13.01 0.82 -4.71
N PHE A 187 13.36 0.94 -3.44
CA PHE A 187 14.59 1.56 -2.95
C PHE A 187 15.43 0.55 -2.19
N PHE A 188 16.69 0.37 -2.58
CA PHE A 188 17.64 -0.55 -1.94
C PHE A 188 18.56 0.20 -0.95
N THR A 189 17.95 0.94 -0.02
CA THR A 189 18.66 1.78 0.95
C THR A 189 17.85 1.93 2.22
N SER A 190 18.54 2.01 3.36
CA SER A 190 17.98 2.29 4.68
C SER A 190 17.62 3.77 4.88
N ASN A 191 17.97 4.64 3.93
CA ASN A 191 17.62 6.05 3.95
C ASN A 191 17.48 6.60 2.52
N PHE A 192 16.38 7.30 2.24
CA PHE A 192 16.26 8.08 1.02
C PHE A 192 15.37 9.31 1.21
N GLU A 193 15.57 10.27 0.31
CA GLU A 193 14.69 11.42 0.09
C GLU A 193 14.38 11.51 -1.42
N THR A 194 13.10 11.62 -1.78
CA THR A 194 12.69 11.80 -3.18
C THR A 194 11.44 12.67 -3.29
N THR A 195 11.26 13.32 -4.44
CA THR A 195 10.06 14.12 -4.73
C THR A 195 9.13 13.34 -5.65
N VAL A 196 7.84 13.33 -5.32
CA VAL A 196 6.78 12.80 -6.20
C VAL A 196 5.92 13.97 -6.68
N HIS A 197 5.71 14.02 -7.99
CA HIS A 197 4.87 15.02 -8.65
C HIS A 197 3.43 14.50 -8.83
N ASP A 198 2.46 15.42 -8.91
CA ASP A 198 1.07 15.15 -9.33
C ASP A 198 0.23 14.34 -8.33
N ILE A 199 0.33 14.66 -7.03
CA ILE A 199 -0.48 13.99 -5.98
C ILE A 199 -1.22 14.93 -5.03
N SER A 200 -1.14 16.25 -5.24
CA SER A 200 -1.77 17.24 -4.37
C SER A 200 -3.29 17.31 -4.62
N GLY A 201 -4.05 17.65 -3.58
CA GLY A 201 -5.47 17.98 -3.73
C GLY A 201 -6.41 16.78 -3.90
N ILE A 202 -5.91 15.55 -3.96
CA ILE A 202 -6.72 14.33 -4.01
C ILE A 202 -6.37 13.40 -2.84
N PRO A 203 -7.35 12.68 -2.25
CA PRO A 203 -7.04 11.68 -1.23
C PRO A 203 -6.25 10.51 -1.80
N TYR A 204 -5.24 10.04 -1.06
CA TYR A 204 -4.38 8.92 -1.44
C TYR A 204 -3.95 8.08 -0.23
N TYR A 205 -3.46 6.88 -0.51
CA TYR A 205 -2.78 6.00 0.43
C TYR A 205 -1.30 5.98 0.10
N VAL A 206 -0.46 5.91 1.13
CA VAL A 206 0.96 5.63 1.02
C VAL A 206 1.18 4.27 1.67
N ASP A 207 1.43 3.27 0.84
CA ASP A 207 1.79 1.93 1.27
C ASP A 207 3.31 1.80 1.29
N MET A 208 3.80 1.04 2.27
CA MET A 208 5.21 0.74 2.46
C MET A 208 5.37 -0.74 2.74
N VAL A 209 6.27 -1.38 1.99
CA VAL A 209 6.71 -2.76 2.24
C VAL A 209 8.22 -2.75 2.39
N VAL A 210 8.72 -3.10 3.57
CA VAL A 210 10.15 -3.15 3.87
C VAL A 210 10.56 -4.60 3.99
N GLU A 211 11.53 -5.02 3.19
CA GLU A 211 12.26 -6.26 3.42
C GLU A 211 13.46 -5.95 4.32
N HIS A 212 13.44 -6.46 5.54
CA HIS A 212 14.47 -6.20 6.54
C HIS A 212 15.28 -7.47 6.83
N GLU A 213 16.61 -7.36 7.00
CA GLU A 213 17.50 -8.50 7.25
C GLU A 213 17.10 -9.31 8.49
N ASP A 214 16.95 -8.63 9.64
CA ASP A 214 16.65 -9.30 10.91
C ASP A 214 15.15 -9.53 11.20
N TYR A 215 14.27 -8.64 10.75
CA TYR A 215 12.84 -8.66 11.11
C TYR A 215 11.92 -9.16 9.99
N GLY A 216 12.47 -9.48 8.80
CA GLY A 216 11.71 -9.94 7.65
C GLY A 216 10.86 -8.84 7.00
N THR A 217 9.74 -9.23 6.40
CA THR A 217 8.84 -8.29 5.70
C THR A 217 7.98 -7.49 6.68
N VAL A 218 8.02 -6.17 6.58
CA VAL A 218 7.17 -5.23 7.32
C VAL A 218 6.29 -4.46 6.34
N THR A 219 4.98 -4.47 6.57
CA THR A 219 4.01 -3.76 5.72
C THR A 219 3.25 -2.72 6.51
N SER A 220 3.05 -1.53 5.95
CA SER A 220 2.23 -0.49 6.55
C SER A 220 1.56 0.38 5.49
N SER A 221 0.48 1.07 5.87
CA SER A 221 -0.25 1.98 5.01
C SER A 221 -0.77 3.16 5.82
N VAL A 222 -0.72 4.36 5.25
CA VAL A 222 -1.31 5.57 5.83
C VAL A 222 -2.20 6.26 4.79
N PHE A 223 -3.34 6.78 5.24
CA PHE A 223 -4.25 7.56 4.42
C PHE A 223 -3.96 9.06 4.56
N ASN A 224 -3.86 9.74 3.42
CA ASN A 224 -3.81 11.18 3.32
C ASN A 224 -5.12 11.70 2.69
N PRO A 225 -5.85 12.62 3.34
CA PRO A 225 -7.10 13.16 2.81
C PRO A 225 -6.93 14.13 1.62
N GLY A 226 -5.71 14.46 1.22
CA GLY A 226 -5.43 15.34 0.07
C GLY A 226 -5.53 16.83 0.37
N ASP A 227 -5.68 17.23 1.63
CA ASP A 227 -5.78 18.63 2.09
C ASP A 227 -4.42 19.28 2.38
N SER A 228 -3.36 18.77 1.74
CA SER A 228 -1.96 19.13 1.99
C SER A 228 -1.47 18.82 3.42
N SER A 229 -2.16 17.93 4.15
CA SER A 229 -1.63 17.37 5.39
C SER A 229 -0.40 16.51 5.13
N ASP A 230 0.55 16.55 6.06
CA ASP A 230 1.66 15.60 6.06
C ASP A 230 1.18 14.22 6.50
N SER A 231 1.87 13.16 6.09
CA SER A 231 1.59 11.80 6.53
C SER A 231 2.85 11.14 7.05
N GLN A 232 2.70 10.27 8.04
CA GLN A 232 3.83 9.56 8.62
C GLN A 232 3.43 8.15 9.04
N ILE A 233 4.31 7.21 8.74
CA ILE A 233 4.33 5.85 9.27
C ILE A 233 5.55 5.77 10.17
N ASN A 234 5.38 5.29 11.40
CA ASN A 234 6.47 5.03 12.34
C ASN A 234 6.39 3.58 12.81
N GLY A 235 7.53 2.92 12.87
CA GLY A 235 7.68 1.56 13.39
C GLY A 235 8.84 1.47 14.37
N ILE A 236 8.69 0.59 15.35
CA ILE A 236 9.75 0.22 16.29
C ILE A 236 10.00 -1.26 16.10
N PHE A 237 11.24 -1.64 15.87
CA PHE A 237 11.61 -3.04 15.85
C PHE A 237 11.77 -3.56 17.27
N SER A 238 11.13 -4.68 17.57
CA SER A 238 11.29 -5.38 18.85
C SER A 238 11.67 -6.83 18.60
N LEU A 239 12.77 -7.27 19.20
CA LEU A 239 13.09 -8.69 19.31
C LEU A 239 11.97 -9.37 20.10
N LYS A 240 11.47 -10.48 19.55
CA LYS A 240 10.37 -11.27 20.12
C LYS A 240 10.83 -12.12 21.31
#